data_AF-Q9PBT3-F1
#
_entry.id   AF-Q9PBT3-F1
#
_cell.length_a   1.000
_cell.length_b   1.000
_cell.length_c   1.000
_cell.angle_alpha   90.00
_cell.angle_beta   90.00
_cell.angle_gamma   90.00
#
_symmetry.space_group_name_H-M   'P 1'
#
loop_
_entity.id
_entity.type
_entity.pdbx_description
1 polymer ?
#
loop_
_entity_poly.entity_id
_entity_poly.type
_entity_poly.pdbx_seq_one_letter_code
_entity_poly.pdbx_strand_id
1 'polypeptide(L)'
;MAQAEVRGPEALDLLDAWNTGHEGGAATLHANDEHSALTRLKSLISRNESAPDAIEPLIGEAVHVIVHIARTDVGRRVQGIIEIQGYKNGCYITRNI
;
A
#
# COMPACT_ATOMS: atom_id res chain seq x y z
N MET A 1 -11.04 -7.04 6.18
CA MET A 1 -10.58 -6.34 7.41
C MET A 1 -10.31 -4.89 7.07
N ALA A 2 -10.83 -3.91 7.83
CA ALA A 2 -10.58 -2.50 7.55
C ALA A 2 -9.75 -1.89 8.69
N GLN A 3 -8.54 -1.41 8.38
CA GLN A 3 -7.71 -0.66 9.33
C GLN A 3 -7.92 0.83 9.10
N ALA A 4 -8.20 1.59 10.16
CA ALA A 4 -8.48 3.01 10.05
C ALA A 4 -7.31 3.77 9.40
N GLU A 5 -6.11 3.70 9.99
CA GLU A 5 -4.90 4.31 9.45
C GLU A 5 -3.65 3.55 9.91
N VAL A 6 -2.77 3.24 8.98
CA VAL A 6 -1.48 2.58 9.22
C VAL A 6 -0.40 3.62 9.41
N ARG A 7 0.28 3.56 10.55
CA ARG A 7 1.25 4.59 11.00
C ARG A 7 2.60 3.99 11.39
N GLY A 8 2.69 2.68 11.60
CA GLY A 8 3.87 2.02 12.14
C GLY A 8 4.04 0.55 11.72
N PRO A 9 4.71 -0.26 12.56
CA PRO A 9 5.09 -1.63 12.24
C PRO A 9 3.91 -2.61 12.11
N GLU A 10 2.69 -2.21 12.52
CA GLU A 10 1.45 -2.95 12.30
C GLU A 10 1.11 -3.14 10.81
N ALA A 11 1.82 -2.41 9.94
CA ALA A 11 1.75 -2.60 8.49
C ALA A 11 2.12 -4.03 8.05
N LEU A 12 3.03 -4.70 8.77
CA LEU A 12 3.39 -6.10 8.47
C LEU A 12 2.21 -7.03 8.73
N ASP A 13 1.56 -6.90 9.89
CA ASP A 13 0.42 -7.73 10.27
C ASP A 13 -0.74 -7.60 9.26
N LEU A 14 -0.97 -6.39 8.74
CA LEU A 14 -1.95 -6.15 7.68
C LEU A 14 -1.60 -6.87 6.39
N LEU A 15 -0.33 -6.77 5.97
CA LEU A 15 0.15 -7.43 4.76
C LEU A 15 0.07 -8.95 4.88
N ASP A 16 0.45 -9.50 6.03
CA ASP A 16 0.38 -10.94 6.30
C ASP A 16 -1.08 -11.43 6.32
N ALA A 17 -1.99 -10.65 6.91
CA ALA A 17 -3.41 -10.97 6.87
C ALA A 17 -3.93 -11.05 5.43
N TRP A 18 -3.56 -10.10 4.57
CA TRP A 18 -3.98 -10.08 3.16
C TRP A 18 -3.37 -11.22 2.34
N ASN A 19 -2.13 -11.61 2.60
CA ASN A 19 -1.47 -12.73 1.91
C ASN A 19 -1.94 -14.12 2.37
N THR A 20 -2.62 -14.24 3.51
CA THR A 20 -3.07 -15.53 4.08
C THR A 20 -4.56 -15.82 3.90
N GLY A 21 -5.22 -15.14 2.96
CA GLY A 21 -6.61 -15.40 2.58
C GLY A 21 -7.66 -14.47 3.20
N HIS A 22 -7.25 -13.34 3.80
CA HIS A 22 -8.17 -12.25 4.17
C HIS A 22 -8.28 -11.21 3.05
N GLU A 23 -8.72 -11.66 1.88
CA GLU A 23 -8.96 -10.80 0.72
C GLU A 23 -10.02 -9.72 1.03
N GLY A 24 -9.98 -8.61 0.28
CA GLY A 24 -10.95 -7.51 0.41
C GLY A 24 -10.73 -6.60 1.62
N GLY A 25 -9.49 -6.57 2.16
CA GLY A 25 -9.10 -5.59 3.17
C GLY A 25 -8.85 -4.20 2.59
N ALA A 26 -9.00 -3.18 3.43
CA ALA A 26 -8.67 -1.80 3.08
C ALA A 26 -7.97 -1.13 4.25
N ALA A 27 -7.03 -0.24 3.95
CA ALA A 27 -6.36 0.58 4.94
C ALA A 27 -6.06 1.96 4.36
N THR A 28 -5.89 2.95 5.23
CA THR A 28 -5.40 4.27 4.81
C THR A 28 -4.00 4.51 5.35
N LEU A 29 -3.21 5.30 4.63
CA LEU A 29 -1.91 5.77 5.08
C LEU A 29 -1.60 7.12 4.45
N HIS A 30 -0.70 7.89 5.05
CA HIS A 30 -0.25 9.16 4.49
C HIS A 30 0.80 8.95 3.40
N ALA A 31 0.50 9.43 2.19
CA ALA A 31 1.41 9.47 1.05
C ALA A 31 1.20 10.77 0.25
N ASN A 32 2.19 11.14 -0.57
CA ASN A 32 2.14 12.37 -1.37
C ASN A 32 1.51 12.15 -2.74
N ASP A 33 1.47 10.91 -3.19
CA ASP A 33 0.90 10.43 -4.45
C ASP A 33 0.69 8.91 -4.37
N GLU A 34 0.01 8.35 -5.36
CA GLU A 34 -0.33 6.93 -5.44
C GLU A 34 0.89 6.00 -5.49
N HIS A 35 2.01 6.42 -6.09
CA HIS A 35 3.22 5.61 -6.18
C HIS A 35 4.04 5.63 -4.88
N SER A 36 4.15 6.80 -4.25
CA SER A 36 4.83 7.00 -2.97
C SER A 36 4.14 6.26 -1.82
N ALA A 37 2.86 5.92 -1.96
CA ALA A 37 2.15 5.06 -1.01
C ALA A 37 2.78 3.66 -0.91
N LEU A 38 3.27 3.07 -2.01
CA LEU A 38 3.97 1.78 -1.98
C LEU A 38 5.30 1.89 -1.24
N THR A 39 6.08 2.93 -1.53
CA THR A 39 7.33 3.23 -0.82
C THR A 39 7.08 3.45 0.66
N ARG A 40 5.99 4.15 1.01
CA ARG A 40 5.62 4.41 2.39
C ARG A 40 5.21 3.14 3.11
N LEU A 41 4.39 2.29 2.48
CA LEU A 41 3.97 1.01 3.03
C LEU A 41 5.19 0.12 3.32
N LYS A 42 6.11 -0.04 2.36
CA LYS A 42 7.40 -0.71 2.58
C LYS A 42 8.12 -0.13 3.80
N SER A 43 8.28 1.18 3.86
CA SER A 43 8.98 1.87 4.96
C SER A 43 8.32 1.64 6.34
N LEU A 44 7.00 1.50 6.39
CA LEU A 44 6.28 1.19 7.62
C LEU A 44 6.51 -0.27 8.04
N ILE A 45 6.45 -1.21 7.08
CA ILE A 45 6.71 -2.62 7.32
C ILE A 45 8.14 -2.83 7.83
N SER A 46 9.14 -2.20 7.23
CA SER A 46 10.54 -2.31 7.65
C SER A 46 10.84 -1.82 9.08
N ARG A 47 9.87 -1.20 9.77
CA ARG A 47 10.01 -0.85 11.20
C ARG A 47 9.72 -2.01 12.12
N ASN A 48 9.06 -3.05 11.61
CA ASN A 48 8.84 -4.29 12.34
C ASN A 48 10.12 -5.12 12.29
N GLU A 49 10.59 -5.60 13.44
CA GLU A 49 11.82 -6.40 13.55
C GLU A 49 11.73 -7.73 12.80
N SER A 50 10.51 -8.23 12.55
CA SER A 50 10.26 -9.46 11.79
C SER A 50 10.13 -9.23 10.29
N ALA A 51 10.28 -7.98 9.81
CA ALA A 51 10.12 -7.68 8.40
C ALA A 51 11.22 -8.34 7.55
N PRO A 52 10.87 -9.05 6.47
CA PRO A 52 11.85 -9.58 5.54
C PRO A 52 12.53 -8.45 4.75
N ASP A 53 13.78 -8.68 4.34
CA ASP A 53 14.57 -7.71 3.57
C ASP A 53 13.93 -7.36 2.22
N ALA A 54 13.23 -8.31 1.61
CA ALA A 54 12.57 -8.18 0.30
C ALA A 54 11.05 -8.34 0.45
N ILE A 55 10.37 -7.25 0.82
CA ILE A 55 8.92 -7.23 1.07
C ILE A 55 8.09 -6.81 -0.16
N GLU A 56 8.71 -6.13 -1.13
CA GLU A 56 8.03 -5.60 -2.30
C GLU A 56 7.28 -6.64 -3.15
N PRO A 57 7.77 -7.87 -3.34
CA PRO A 57 6.99 -8.91 -4.00
C PRO A 57 5.67 -9.20 -3.30
N LEU A 58 5.68 -9.29 -1.96
CA LEU A 58 4.48 -9.56 -1.15
C LEU A 58 3.52 -8.37 -1.17
N ILE A 59 4.03 -7.14 -1.18
CA ILE A 59 3.21 -5.94 -1.38
C ILE A 59 2.55 -5.97 -2.76
N GLY A 60 3.31 -6.30 -3.81
CA GLY A 60 2.82 -6.35 -5.18
C GLY A 60 1.76 -7.43 -5.42
N GLU A 61 1.76 -8.50 -4.62
CA GLU A 61 0.76 -9.56 -4.65
C GLU A 61 -0.51 -9.21 -3.87
N ALA A 62 -0.37 -8.62 -2.69
CA ALA A 62 -1.51 -8.35 -1.80
C ALA A 62 -2.24 -7.02 -2.08
N VAL A 63 -1.52 -6.00 -2.53
CA VAL A 63 -2.09 -4.67 -2.79
C VAL A 63 -2.54 -4.61 -4.24
N HIS A 64 -3.84 -4.41 -4.46
CA HIS A 64 -4.44 -4.43 -5.79
C HIS A 64 -4.69 -3.03 -6.37
N VAL A 65 -5.10 -2.09 -5.51
CA VAL A 65 -5.48 -0.73 -5.91
C VAL A 65 -4.98 0.26 -4.88
N ILE A 66 -4.47 1.40 -5.34
CA ILE A 66 -4.21 2.57 -4.51
C ILE A 66 -5.04 3.74 -5.04
N VAL A 67 -5.78 4.38 -4.14
CA VAL A 67 -6.55 5.59 -4.42
C VAL A 67 -5.90 6.74 -3.63
N HIS A 68 -5.32 7.69 -4.34
CA HIS A 68 -4.74 8.88 -3.72
C HIS A 68 -5.80 9.99 -3.64
N ILE A 69 -6.06 10.46 -2.42
CA ILE A 69 -7.01 11.54 -2.13
C ILE A 69 -6.25 12.72 -1.54
N ALA A 70 -6.31 13.87 -2.21
CA ALA A 70 -5.70 15.11 -1.73
C ALA A 70 -6.76 16.18 -1.44
N ARG A 71 -6.39 17.14 -0.59
CA ARG A 71 -7.16 18.37 -0.39
C ARG A 71 -6.81 19.37 -1.48
N THR A 72 -7.84 19.91 -2.12
CA THR A 72 -7.78 21.01 -3.07
C THR A 72 -8.53 22.21 -2.51
N ASP A 73 -8.46 23.36 -3.19
CA ASP A 73 -9.17 24.58 -2.79
C ASP A 73 -10.69 24.40 -2.69
N VAL A 74 -11.24 23.45 -3.43
CA VAL A 74 -12.68 23.13 -3.49
C VAL A 74 -13.07 21.90 -2.66
N GLY A 75 -12.15 21.35 -1.85
CA GLY A 75 -12.38 20.18 -1.01
C GLY A 75 -11.50 18.98 -1.37
N ARG A 76 -11.83 17.79 -0.84
CA ARG A 76 -11.06 16.56 -1.12
C ARG A 76 -11.43 15.99 -2.49
N ARG A 77 -10.42 15.59 -3.26
CA ARG A 77 -10.58 14.97 -4.58
C ARG A 77 -9.63 13.79 -4.72
N VAL A 78 -10.07 12.77 -5.45
CA VAL A 78 -9.17 11.73 -5.96
C VAL A 78 -8.23 12.38 -6.97
N GLN A 79 -6.93 12.26 -6.76
CA GLN A 79 -5.90 12.79 -7.65
C GLN A 79 -5.31 11.72 -8.56
N GLY A 80 -5.32 10.46 -8.12
CA GLY A 80 -4.79 9.34 -8.88
C GLY A 80 -5.35 8.03 -8.38
N ILE A 81 -5.52 7.09 -9.30
CA ILE A 81 -5.83 5.69 -9.00
C ILE A 81 -4.88 4.83 -9.82
N ILE A 82 -4.18 3.93 -9.14
CA ILE A 82 -3.38 2.89 -9.79
C ILE A 82 -3.88 1.51 -9.40
N GLU A 83 -3.94 0.64 -10.39
CA GLU A 83 -3.96 -0.80 -10.22
C GLU A 83 -2.52 -1.30 -10.12
N ILE A 84 -2.26 -2.22 -9.20
CA ILE A 84 -0.99 -2.90 -9.01
C ILE A 84 -1.17 -4.33 -9.53
N GLN A 85 -0.31 -4.73 -10.46
CA GLN A 85 -0.38 -6.01 -11.16
C GLN A 85 0.73 -6.99 -10.75
N GLY A 86 1.53 -6.60 -9.75
CA GLY A 86 2.65 -7.39 -9.25
C GLY A 86 3.95 -6.59 -9.15
N TYR A 87 5.05 -7.32 -8.94
CA TYR A 87 6.39 -6.78 -8.83
C TYR A 87 7.37 -7.64 -9.64
N LYS A 88 8.19 -7.01 -10.50
CA LYS A 88 9.15 -7.71 -11.36
C LYS A 88 10.39 -6.86 -11.59
N ASN A 89 11.56 -7.50 -11.59
CA ASN A 89 12.85 -6.85 -11.89
C ASN A 89 13.14 -5.59 -11.04
N GLY A 90 12.73 -5.57 -9.77
CA GLY A 90 12.96 -4.43 -8.89
C GLY A 90 11.91 -3.32 -8.98
N CYS A 91 10.80 -3.51 -9.71
CA CYS A 91 9.79 -2.49 -9.92
C CYS A 91 8.37 -3.04 -9.77
N TYR A 92 7.48 -2.23 -9.20
CA TYR A 92 6.04 -2.50 -9.24
C TYR A 92 5.50 -2.31 -10.65
N ILE A 93 4.71 -3.28 -11.12
CA ILE A 93 3.97 -3.18 -12.38
C ILE A 93 2.64 -2.52 -12.04
N THR A 94 2.40 -1.32 -12.59
CA THR A 94 1.22 -0.52 -12.26
C THR A 94 0.54 -0.01 -13.51
N ARG A 95 -0.76 0.25 -13.39
CA ARG A 95 -1.60 0.82 -14.44
C ARG A 95 -2.48 1.93 -13.87
N ASN A 96 -2.45 3.11 -14.48
CA ASN A 96 -3.39 4.19 -14.16
C ASN A 96 -4.80 3.83 -14.64
N ILE A 97 -5.81 4.06 -13.81
CA ILE A 97 -7.23 3.81 -14.10
C ILE A 97 -8.12 5.01 -13.75
#